data_AF-A0A401IEV4-F1
#
_entry.id   AF-A0A401IEV4-F1
#
_cell.length_a   1.000
_cell.length_b   1.000
_cell.length_c   1.000
_cell.angle_alpha   90.00
_cell.angle_beta   90.00
_cell.angle_gamma   90.00
#
_symmetry.space_group_name_H-M   'P 1'
#
loop_
_entity.id
_entity.type
_entity.pdbx_description
1 polymer ?
#
loop_
_entity_poly.entity_id
_entity_poly.type
_entity_poly.pdbx_seq_one_letter_code
_entity_poly.pdbx_strand_id
1 'polypeptide(L)'
;MGDIRNDAVGITSSNISLFFNPNQLQNIDNSFTPTSLISPLLPTTFPLGRTGILNNNNGSITNLGGASLPSFGIGSPLGINQLETFSLMYFKAINSGDSSLSLNIDLSQTGFADGTFVSLTTPNQFTQPISITPEFVPEPLTILGVITASVFGVLLKTKGK
;
A
#
# COMPACT_ATOMS: atom_id res chain seq x y z
N MET A 1 2.98 4.30 5.15
CA MET A 1 3.34 5.72 4.98
C MET A 1 3.43 6.37 6.35
N GLY A 2 4.19 7.45 6.49
CA GLY A 2 4.27 8.16 7.76
C GLY A 2 5.03 9.48 7.64
N ASP A 3 4.69 10.43 8.50
CA ASP A 3 5.45 11.64 8.73
C ASP A 3 6.62 11.29 9.67
N ILE A 4 7.83 11.30 9.12
CA ILE A 4 9.07 10.94 9.83
C ILE A 4 9.97 12.17 10.04
N ARG A 5 9.42 13.38 9.90
CA ARG A 5 10.12 14.61 10.27
C ARG A 5 10.34 14.65 11.79
N ASN A 6 11.32 15.44 12.24
CA ASN A 6 11.61 15.59 13.67
C ASN A 6 10.43 16.17 14.46
N ASP A 7 9.58 16.94 13.79
CA ASP A 7 8.35 17.57 14.26
C ASP A 7 7.12 16.92 13.63
N ALA A 8 7.11 15.59 13.50
CA ALA A 8 6.03 14.88 12.82
C ALA A 8 4.65 15.20 13.41
N VAL A 9 3.74 15.63 12.54
CA VAL A 9 2.32 15.91 12.85
C VAL A 9 1.37 14.99 12.09
N GLY A 10 1.91 14.15 11.22
CA GLY A 10 1.16 13.16 10.45
C GLY A 10 0.65 13.69 9.12
N ILE A 11 0.37 12.75 8.23
CA ILE A 11 -0.11 13.00 6.86
C ILE A 11 -1.63 13.18 6.90
N THR A 12 -2.15 14.24 6.30
CA THR A 12 -3.60 14.51 6.23
C THR A 12 -4.20 14.27 4.86
N SER A 13 -3.39 14.26 3.81
CA SER A 13 -3.82 13.86 2.46
C SER A 13 -2.69 13.12 1.75
N SER A 14 -3.03 12.20 0.87
CA SER A 14 -2.07 11.59 -0.05
C SER A 14 -2.80 10.98 -1.23
N ASN A 15 -2.13 10.95 -2.38
CA ASN A 15 -2.58 10.29 -3.58
C ASN A 15 -1.43 9.44 -4.12
N ILE A 16 -1.71 8.18 -4.46
CA ILE A 16 -0.72 7.26 -4.99
C ILE A 16 -1.16 6.68 -6.33
N SER A 17 -0.17 6.26 -7.11
CA SER A 17 -0.34 5.36 -8.25
C SER A 17 0.52 4.12 -8.05
N LEU A 18 -0.05 2.94 -8.28
CA LEU A 18 0.64 1.65 -8.19
C LEU A 18 0.61 0.98 -9.57
N PHE A 19 1.77 0.57 -10.06
CA PHE A 19 1.94 -0.12 -11.33
C PHE A 19 2.46 -1.55 -11.11
N PHE A 20 1.95 -2.48 -11.90
CA PHE A 20 2.30 -3.89 -11.86
C PHE A 20 2.33 -4.46 -13.28
N ASN A 21 3.05 -5.56 -13.52
CA ASN A 21 3.03 -6.20 -14.83
C ASN A 21 1.69 -6.97 -15.02
N PRO A 22 0.80 -6.54 -15.94
CA PRO A 22 -0.52 -7.16 -16.11
C PRO A 22 -0.45 -8.57 -16.70
N ASN A 23 0.70 -8.97 -17.27
CA ASN A 23 0.90 -10.34 -17.76
C ASN A 23 1.30 -11.30 -16.62
N GLN A 24 1.67 -10.78 -15.44
CA GLN A 24 2.18 -11.58 -14.32
C GLN A 24 1.29 -11.49 -13.09
N LEU A 25 0.69 -10.32 -12.84
CA LEU A 25 -0.12 -10.02 -11.68
C LEU A 25 -1.47 -9.44 -12.09
N GLN A 26 -2.49 -9.76 -11.31
CA GLN A 26 -3.82 -9.17 -11.41
C GLN A 26 -4.28 -8.72 -10.02
N ASN A 27 -4.77 -7.48 -9.89
CA ASN A 27 -5.45 -7.06 -8.66
C ASN A 27 -6.81 -7.76 -8.56
N ILE A 28 -7.11 -8.33 -7.39
CA ILE A 28 -8.30 -9.14 -7.12
C ILE A 28 -9.20 -8.54 -6.03
N ASP A 29 -9.03 -7.26 -5.70
CA ASP A 29 -9.93 -6.56 -4.79
C ASP A 29 -11.34 -6.51 -5.42
N ASN A 30 -12.23 -7.38 -4.95
CA ASN A 30 -13.60 -7.50 -5.45
C ASN A 30 -14.62 -7.23 -4.32
N SER A 31 -15.27 -6.07 -4.30
CA SER A 31 -15.25 -4.97 -5.28
C SER A 31 -14.16 -3.91 -5.02
N PHE A 32 -13.52 -3.39 -6.07
CA PHE A 32 -12.59 -2.26 -5.98
C PHE A 32 -13.36 -0.96 -5.74
N THR A 33 -13.58 -0.61 -4.47
CA THR A 33 -14.49 0.48 -4.04
C THR A 33 -13.80 1.51 -3.13
N PRO A 34 -12.81 2.27 -3.63
CA PRO A 34 -12.04 3.20 -2.81
C PRO A 34 -12.90 4.33 -2.21
N THR A 35 -14.02 4.69 -2.84
CA THR A 35 -14.98 5.68 -2.33
C THR A 35 -15.67 5.25 -1.04
N SER A 36 -15.69 3.94 -0.74
CA SER A 36 -16.30 3.41 0.47
C SER A 36 -15.39 3.57 1.69
N LEU A 37 -15.93 4.04 2.81
CA LEU A 37 -15.20 4.16 4.08
C LEU A 37 -14.83 2.81 4.68
N ILE A 38 -15.61 1.76 4.41
CA ILE A 38 -15.31 0.41 4.91
C ILE A 38 -14.32 -0.35 4.03
N SER A 39 -13.95 0.21 2.88
CA SER A 39 -12.95 -0.40 1.99
C SER A 39 -11.55 -0.27 2.58
N PRO A 40 -10.72 -1.33 2.59
CA PRO A 40 -9.34 -1.28 3.07
C PRO A 40 -8.38 -0.59 2.08
N LEU A 41 -8.88 -0.15 0.91
CA LEU A 41 -8.08 0.49 -0.13
C LEU A 41 -7.54 1.87 0.28
N LEU A 42 -8.19 2.54 1.23
CA LEU A 42 -7.75 3.83 1.78
C LEU A 42 -8.03 3.88 3.30
N PRO A 43 -7.22 4.61 4.09
CA PRO A 43 -7.39 4.65 5.53
C PRO A 43 -8.77 5.19 5.91
N THR A 44 -9.43 4.61 6.92
CA THR A 44 -10.71 5.13 7.43
C THR A 44 -10.57 6.56 7.98
N THR A 45 -9.37 6.92 8.41
CA THR A 45 -8.99 8.25 8.88
C THR A 45 -9.00 9.32 7.79
N PHE A 46 -9.04 8.93 6.50
CA PHE A 46 -9.11 9.82 5.33
C PHE A 46 -10.51 9.77 4.70
N PRO A 47 -11.55 10.38 5.31
CA PRO A 47 -12.92 10.26 4.83
C PRO A 47 -13.26 11.12 3.62
N LEU A 48 -12.44 12.12 3.28
CA LEU A 48 -12.74 13.10 2.24
C LEU A 48 -12.05 12.75 0.92
N GLY A 49 -12.70 13.11 -0.20
CA GLY A 49 -12.08 13.04 -1.54
C GLY A 49 -11.58 11.65 -1.94
N ARG A 50 -12.17 10.59 -1.38
CA ARG A 50 -11.74 9.21 -1.60
C ARG A 50 -11.92 8.82 -3.06
N THR A 51 -10.83 8.47 -3.73
CA THR A 51 -10.81 8.16 -5.16
C THR A 51 -9.83 7.01 -5.45
N GLY A 52 -9.94 6.44 -6.65
CA GLY A 52 -9.04 5.41 -7.16
C GLY A 52 -9.62 4.72 -8.38
N ILE A 53 -8.77 4.40 -9.35
CA ILE A 53 -9.16 3.74 -10.60
C ILE A 53 -8.25 2.53 -10.80
N LEU A 54 -8.83 1.34 -10.83
CA LEU A 54 -8.15 0.10 -11.19
C LEU A 54 -8.28 -0.16 -12.69
N ASN A 55 -7.17 -0.44 -13.35
CA ASN A 55 -7.12 -0.95 -14.71
C ASN A 55 -6.17 -2.16 -14.75
N ASN A 56 -6.75 -3.35 -14.61
CA ASN A 56 -6.02 -4.63 -14.67
C ASN A 56 -5.42 -4.91 -16.06
N ASN A 57 -6.00 -4.39 -17.15
CA ASN A 57 -5.47 -4.61 -18.50
C ASN A 57 -4.14 -3.89 -18.70
N ASN A 58 -3.98 -2.71 -18.10
CA ASN A 58 -2.76 -1.91 -18.17
C ASN A 58 -1.85 -2.07 -16.95
N GLY A 59 -2.26 -2.89 -15.98
CA GLY A 59 -1.48 -3.13 -14.76
C GLY A 59 -1.32 -1.90 -13.88
N SER A 60 -2.41 -1.15 -13.65
CA SER A 60 -2.33 0.13 -12.94
C SER A 60 -3.49 0.35 -11.96
N ILE A 61 -3.17 0.98 -10.84
CA ILE A 61 -4.11 1.65 -9.95
C ILE A 61 -3.66 3.10 -9.89
N THR A 62 -4.51 4.03 -10.32
CA THR A 62 -4.18 5.46 -10.40
C THR A 62 -5.14 6.29 -9.57
N ASN A 63 -4.70 7.47 -9.13
CA ASN A 63 -5.48 8.40 -8.33
C ASN A 63 -6.04 7.76 -7.05
N LEU A 64 -5.32 6.82 -6.43
CA LEU A 64 -5.75 6.18 -5.19
C LEU A 64 -5.40 7.10 -4.03
N GLY A 65 -6.38 7.85 -3.55
CA GLY A 65 -6.10 8.89 -2.57
C GLY A 65 -7.33 9.36 -1.83
N GLY A 66 -7.06 10.10 -0.75
CA GLY A 66 -8.08 10.71 0.10
C GLY A 66 -7.44 11.69 1.07
N ALA A 67 -8.29 12.33 1.88
CA ALA A 67 -7.87 13.32 2.83
C ALA A 67 -8.66 13.29 4.14
N SER A 68 -8.08 13.91 5.15
CA SER A 68 -8.66 14.27 6.44
C SER A 68 -8.55 15.78 6.63
N LEU A 69 -9.41 16.33 7.47
CA LEU A 69 -9.38 17.72 7.88
C LEU A 69 -9.51 17.82 9.41
N PRO A 70 -8.44 17.46 10.16
CA PRO A 70 -8.50 17.32 11.61
C PRO A 70 -8.87 18.62 12.34
N SER A 71 -8.51 19.78 11.79
CA SER A 71 -8.87 21.10 12.33
C SER A 71 -10.38 21.34 12.40
N PHE A 72 -11.17 20.60 11.61
CA PHE A 72 -12.64 20.60 11.63
C PHE A 72 -13.22 19.32 12.24
N GLY A 73 -12.39 18.46 12.85
CA GLY A 73 -12.82 17.20 13.45
C GLY A 73 -13.17 16.09 12.45
N ILE A 74 -12.75 16.22 11.19
CA ILE A 74 -13.06 15.25 10.13
C ILE A 74 -11.85 14.34 9.87
N GLY A 75 -11.91 13.09 10.32
CA GLY A 75 -10.80 12.16 10.20
C GLY A 75 -9.62 12.51 11.11
N SER A 76 -8.46 11.90 10.87
CA SER A 76 -7.25 12.15 11.67
C SER A 76 -5.98 12.01 10.83
N PRO A 77 -4.85 12.61 11.26
CA PRO A 77 -3.57 12.41 10.60
C PRO A 77 -3.13 10.95 10.65
N LEU A 78 -2.40 10.51 9.62
CA LEU A 78 -1.83 9.17 9.48
C LEU A 78 -0.33 9.20 9.81
N GLY A 79 0.15 8.20 10.57
CA GLY A 79 1.59 7.93 10.73
C GLY A 79 2.38 9.06 11.40
N ILE A 80 1.95 9.50 12.59
CA ILE A 80 2.68 10.46 13.42
C ILE A 80 3.89 9.76 14.06
N ASN A 81 5.12 10.16 13.73
CA ASN A 81 6.36 9.56 14.24
C ASN A 81 6.52 8.05 13.99
N GLN A 82 5.71 7.46 13.11
CA GLN A 82 5.71 6.03 12.82
C GLN A 82 5.16 5.74 11.44
N LEU A 83 5.48 4.57 10.91
CA LEU A 83 4.84 4.05 9.70
C LEU A 83 3.48 3.47 10.05
N GLU A 84 2.48 3.81 9.24
CA GLU A 84 1.12 3.29 9.31
C GLU A 84 0.66 2.81 7.92
N THR A 85 -0.24 1.82 7.89
CA THR A 85 -0.77 1.28 6.64
C THR A 85 -1.63 2.32 5.93
N PHE A 86 -1.23 2.68 4.70
CA PHE A 86 -2.02 3.57 3.86
C PHE A 86 -3.10 2.82 3.08
N SER A 87 -2.76 1.66 2.54
CA SER A 87 -3.68 0.87 1.71
C SER A 87 -3.33 -0.60 1.83
N LEU A 88 -4.34 -1.46 1.81
CA LEU A 88 -4.18 -2.91 1.67
C LEU A 88 -4.88 -3.34 0.38
N MET A 89 -4.11 -3.99 -0.50
CA MET A 89 -4.54 -4.44 -1.82
C MET A 89 -4.16 -5.91 -2.02
N TYR A 90 -5.00 -6.66 -2.72
CA TYR A 90 -4.76 -8.09 -2.97
C TYR A 90 -4.44 -8.34 -4.44
N PHE A 91 -3.39 -9.12 -4.67
CA PHE A 91 -2.94 -9.50 -6.00
C PHE A 91 -2.88 -11.00 -6.14
N LYS A 92 -3.27 -11.48 -7.32
CA LYS A 92 -3.09 -12.86 -7.76
C LYS A 92 -1.99 -12.91 -8.81
N ALA A 93 -1.08 -13.87 -8.66
CA ALA A 93 -0.16 -14.26 -9.72
C ALA A 93 -0.92 -15.04 -10.81
N ILE A 94 -0.76 -14.64 -12.06
CA ILE A 94 -1.43 -15.29 -13.21
C ILE A 94 -0.43 -15.97 -14.15
N ASN A 95 0.86 -15.67 -14.05
CA ASN A 95 1.96 -16.36 -14.71
C ASN A 95 3.16 -16.44 -13.77
N SER A 96 4.14 -17.26 -14.14
CA SER A 96 5.43 -17.34 -13.44
C SER A 96 6.49 -16.43 -14.08
N GLY A 97 7.50 -16.10 -13.29
CA GLY A 97 8.62 -15.25 -13.69
C GLY A 97 8.79 -14.04 -12.79
N ASP A 98 9.75 -13.19 -13.15
CA ASP A 98 10.02 -11.96 -12.43
C ASP A 98 9.03 -10.85 -12.81
N SER A 99 8.67 -10.05 -11.82
CA SER A 99 7.75 -8.93 -11.91
C SER A 99 8.18 -7.84 -10.92
N SER A 100 7.42 -6.75 -10.87
CA SER A 100 7.64 -5.69 -9.89
C SER A 100 6.35 -4.95 -9.59
N LEU A 101 6.24 -4.42 -8.38
CA LEU A 101 5.30 -3.37 -8.02
C LEU A 101 6.04 -2.04 -7.97
N SER A 102 5.56 -1.04 -8.69
CA SER A 102 6.10 0.33 -8.65
C SER A 102 5.07 1.29 -8.09
N LEU A 103 5.33 1.81 -6.90
CA LEU A 103 4.53 2.81 -6.21
C LEU A 103 5.08 4.20 -6.52
N ASN A 104 4.18 5.14 -6.83
CA ASN A 104 4.47 6.57 -6.97
C ASN A 104 3.53 7.36 -6.07
N ILE A 105 4.09 8.24 -5.23
CA ILE A 105 3.33 9.16 -4.38
C ILE A 105 3.27 10.52 -5.08
N ASP A 106 2.06 11.06 -5.26
CA ASP A 106 1.88 12.42 -5.74
C ASP A 106 2.17 13.41 -4.60
N LEU A 107 3.38 13.96 -4.62
CA LEU A 107 3.86 14.93 -3.62
C LEU A 107 3.03 16.22 -3.62
N SER A 108 2.44 16.61 -4.75
CA SER A 108 1.60 17.81 -4.85
C SER A 108 0.25 17.65 -4.14
N GLN A 109 -0.17 16.40 -3.89
CA GLN A 109 -1.38 16.06 -3.16
C GLN A 109 -1.10 15.46 -1.77
N THR A 110 0.15 15.50 -1.32
CA THR A 110 0.56 14.98 0.00
C THR A 110 0.75 16.12 0.99
N GLY A 111 -0.18 16.24 1.94
CA GLY A 111 -0.23 17.29 2.95
C GLY A 111 -0.03 16.77 4.37
N PHE A 112 0.39 17.65 5.26
CA PHE A 112 0.59 17.39 6.68
C PHE A 112 -0.42 18.13 7.55
N ALA A 113 -0.57 17.69 8.81
CA ALA A 113 -1.54 18.28 9.73
C ALA A 113 -1.23 19.72 10.18
N ASP A 114 0.01 20.18 9.99
CA ASP A 114 0.47 21.56 10.23
C ASP A 114 0.14 22.51 9.06
N GLY A 115 -0.52 22.00 8.00
CA GLY A 115 -0.86 22.76 6.79
C GLY A 115 0.27 22.86 5.77
N THR A 116 1.42 22.25 6.03
CA THR A 116 2.52 22.17 5.08
C THR A 116 2.33 21.02 4.09
N PHE A 117 3.08 21.06 2.99
CA PHE A 117 3.09 20.03 1.95
C PHE A 117 4.45 19.36 1.87
N VAL A 118 4.49 18.13 1.34
CA VAL A 118 5.75 17.45 1.06
C VAL A 118 6.53 18.22 -0.01
N SER A 119 7.85 18.37 0.18
CA SER A 119 8.72 18.96 -0.85
C SER A 119 8.67 18.13 -2.13
N LEU A 120 8.49 18.78 -3.28
CA LEU A 120 8.46 18.13 -4.60
C LEU A 120 9.79 17.46 -4.99
N THR A 121 10.87 17.71 -4.26
CA THR A 121 12.17 17.06 -4.47
C THR A 121 12.36 15.78 -3.66
N THR A 122 11.38 15.40 -2.84
CA THR A 122 11.44 14.19 -2.00
C THR A 122 11.37 12.95 -2.88
N PRO A 123 12.17 11.90 -2.64
CA PRO A 123 11.98 10.62 -3.31
C PRO A 123 10.56 10.09 -3.07
N ASN A 124 9.82 9.85 -4.15
CA ASN A 124 8.41 9.49 -4.11
C ASN A 124 8.07 8.20 -4.86
N GLN A 125 9.09 7.56 -5.45
CA GLN A 125 8.94 6.30 -6.16
C GLN A 125 9.61 5.17 -5.38
N PHE A 126 8.92 4.04 -5.33
CA PHE A 126 9.42 2.82 -4.71
C PHE A 126 9.07 1.63 -5.60
N THR A 127 10.08 0.86 -5.99
CA THR A 127 9.88 -0.36 -6.78
C THR A 127 10.27 -1.57 -5.94
N GLN A 128 9.33 -2.50 -5.77
CA GLN A 128 9.53 -3.78 -5.13
C GLN A 128 9.60 -4.88 -6.20
N PRO A 129 10.75 -5.55 -6.39
CA PRO A 129 10.80 -6.75 -7.22
C PRO A 129 9.98 -7.88 -6.59
N ILE A 130 9.35 -8.69 -7.43
CA ILE A 130 8.59 -9.89 -7.06
C ILE A 130 9.05 -11.03 -7.97
N SER A 131 9.45 -12.15 -7.39
CA SER A 131 9.67 -13.39 -8.16
C SER A 131 8.51 -14.33 -7.93
N ILE A 132 7.83 -14.69 -9.02
CA ILE A 132 6.69 -15.62 -9.00
C ILE A 132 7.20 -16.99 -9.44
N THR A 133 7.42 -17.87 -8.46
CA THR A 133 7.77 -19.26 -8.75
C THR A 133 6.50 -20.06 -9.05
N PRO A 134 6.51 -20.94 -10.07
CA PRO A 134 5.43 -21.89 -10.22
C PRO A 134 5.35 -22.74 -8.95
N GLU A 135 4.14 -22.89 -8.40
CA GLU A 135 3.89 -23.93 -7.41
C GLU A 135 4.16 -25.28 -8.09
N PHE A 136 5.28 -25.91 -7.77
CA PHE A 136 5.40 -27.35 -7.95
C PHE A 136 4.43 -27.96 -6.94
N VAL A 137 3.23 -28.32 -7.39
CA VAL A 137 2.41 -29.31 -6.72
C VAL A 137 2.92 -30.66 -7.24
N PRO A 138 3.85 -31.36 -6.56
CA PRO A 138 3.99 -32.79 -6.84
C PRO A 138 2.61 -33.42 -6.62
N GLU A 139 2.16 -34.25 -7.55
CA GLU A 139 0.89 -34.98 -7.44
C GLU A 139 0.70 -35.53 -6.01
N PRO A 140 -0.53 -35.56 -5.48
CA PRO A 140 -0.75 -35.90 -4.10
C PRO A 140 -0.35 -37.35 -3.82
N LEU A 141 0.78 -37.55 -3.14
CA LEU A 141 0.90 -38.65 -2.20
C LEU A 141 0.01 -38.28 -1.01
N THR A 142 -1.03 -39.08 -0.78
CA THR A 142 -1.93 -38.98 0.37
C THR A 142 -1.11 -38.96 1.66
N ILE A 143 -0.85 -37.78 2.20
CA ILE A 143 -0.29 -37.62 3.55
C ILE A 143 -1.33 -36.84 4.35
N LEU A 144 -2.02 -37.58 5.23
CA LEU A 144 -2.87 -37.02 6.27
C LEU A 144 -1.97 -36.30 7.27
N GLY A 145 -1.81 -34.98 7.10
CA GLY A 145 -0.98 -34.15 7.97
C GLY A 145 -1.62 -32.79 8.19
N VAL A 146 -2.17 -32.58 9.38
CA VAL A 146 -2.62 -31.27 9.85
C VAL A 146 -1.40 -30.38 10.02
N ILE A 147 -1.36 -29.22 9.37
CA ILE A 147 -0.36 -28.17 9.65
C ILE A 147 -1.09 -26.90 10.07
N THR A 148 -1.00 -26.56 11.35
CA THR A 148 -1.30 -25.23 11.89
C THR A 148 -0.08 -24.34 11.66
N ALA A 149 -0.24 -23.25 10.90
CA ALA A 149 0.81 -22.24 10.76
C ALA A 149 0.53 -21.06 11.70
N SER A 150 1.32 -20.97 12.77
CA SER A 150 1.41 -19.82 13.66
C SER A 150 2.36 -18.77 13.07
N VAL A 151 2.06 -17.50 13.32
CA VAL A 151 2.87 -16.31 12.99
C VAL A 151 4.25 -16.38 13.65
N PHE A 152 5.31 -16.04 12.90
CA PHE A 152 6.59 -15.61 13.47
C PHE A 152 7.04 -14.31 12.80
N GLY A 153 7.14 -13.25 13.61
CA GLY A 153 7.99 -12.10 13.30
C GLY A 153 9.44 -12.39 13.73
N VAL A 154 10.40 -11.71 13.10
CA VAL A 154 11.75 -11.55 13.65
C VAL A 154 12.19 -10.11 13.46
N LEU A 155 12.15 -9.36 14.56
CA LEU A 155 13.13 -8.33 14.88
C LEU A 155 14.38 -9.07 15.40
N LEU A 156 15.59 -8.70 14.96
CA LEU A 156 16.72 -8.46 15.87
C LEU A 156 17.96 -7.88 15.16
N LYS A 157 18.67 -7.10 15.96
CA LYS A 157 19.72 -6.10 15.72
C LYS A 157 21.13 -6.72 15.85
N THR A 158 22.13 -5.88 15.52
CA THR A 158 23.54 -5.77 16.05
C THR A 158 24.65 -6.12 15.04
N LYS A 159 25.83 -5.47 14.97
CA LYS A 159 26.48 -4.28 15.57
C LYS A 159 27.79 -4.01 14.78
N GLY A 160 28.26 -2.76 14.75
CA GLY A 160 29.69 -2.43 14.94
C GLY A 160 30.60 -2.22 13.71
N LYS A 161 30.98 -0.95 13.49
CA LYS A 161 32.36 -0.48 13.69
C LYS A 161 32.31 0.94 14.26
#